data_AF-A0A9W5ZQN6-F1
#
_entry.id   AF-A0A9W5ZQN6-F1
#
_cell.length_a   1.000
_cell.length_b   1.000
_cell.length_c   1.000
_cell.angle_alpha   90.00
_cell.angle_beta   90.00
_cell.angle_gamma   90.00
#
_symmetry.space_group_name_H-M   'P 1'
#
loop_
_entity.id
_entity.type
_entity.pdbx_description
1 polymer ?
#
loop_
_entity_poly.entity_id
_entity_poly.type
_entity_poly.pdbx_seq_one_letter_code
_entity_poly.pdbx_strand_id
1 'polypeptide(L)'
;MTDDRFQDYFYVCPSHLQDRHFCSPIVDTEAVAAKAKDEAMAREIEKVKKEYEEKQQRKKNKDAEKEKEKKNDDNKDKEKDDKSATKKGDEEDKKMQKERDDKIESIKKSTTSSDDSPRVFALHKNFYQMRIDRMRNAEMARRNRQRLQDPSLFPSVPTGGL
;
A
#
# COMPACT_ATOMS: atom_id res chain seq x y z
N MET A 1 34.68 12.33 -5.21
CA MET A 1 34.79 11.12 -4.38
C MET A 1 34.03 11.37 -3.09
N THR A 2 32.75 11.06 -3.06
CA THR A 2 31.92 11.16 -1.84
C THR A 2 32.23 9.93 -0.99
N ASP A 3 33.01 10.11 0.08
CA ASP A 3 33.29 9.04 1.03
C ASP A 3 32.00 8.61 1.74
N ASP A 4 31.37 7.53 1.25
CA ASP A 4 30.27 6.80 1.88
C ASP A 4 30.65 6.15 3.23
N ARG A 5 31.91 6.29 3.67
CA ARG A 5 32.49 5.56 4.80
C ARG A 5 32.24 6.20 6.18
N PHE A 6 31.50 7.30 6.26
CA PHE A 6 31.11 7.95 7.52
C PHE A 6 29.63 8.34 7.58
N GLN A 7 28.80 7.76 6.70
CA GLN A 7 27.36 7.91 6.83
C GLN A 7 26.90 7.02 7.98
N ASP A 8 26.36 7.65 9.01
CA ASP A 8 25.85 7.00 10.22
C ASP A 8 24.86 5.87 9.84
N TYR A 9 25.30 4.61 9.97
CA TYR A 9 24.54 3.40 9.63
C TYR A 9 23.15 3.39 10.27
N PHE A 10 23.05 3.98 11.47
CA PHE A 10 21.83 4.11 12.23
C PHE A 10 20.71 4.83 11.46
N TYR A 11 21.02 5.79 10.58
CA TYR A 11 20.03 6.54 9.80
C TYR A 11 19.75 5.95 8.41
N VAL A 12 20.36 4.81 8.06
CA VAL A 12 20.21 4.17 6.74
C VAL A 12 19.86 2.67 6.82
N CYS A 13 20.01 2.05 7.99
CA CYS A 13 19.72 0.64 8.20
C CYS A 13 18.20 0.36 8.20
N PRO A 14 17.69 -0.54 7.33
CA PRO A 14 16.27 -0.88 7.27
C PRO A 14 15.69 -1.34 8.61
N SER A 15 16.44 -2.10 9.41
CA SER A 15 15.97 -2.61 10.70
C SER A 15 15.70 -1.49 11.72
N HIS A 16 16.44 -0.39 11.64
CA HIS A 16 16.25 0.76 12.52
C HIS A 16 15.19 1.70 11.97
N LEU A 17 15.14 1.90 10.65
CA LEU A 17 14.12 2.73 10.00
C LEU A 17 12.70 2.19 10.21
N GLN A 18 12.54 0.89 10.43
CA GLN A 18 11.27 0.24 10.78
C GLN A 18 10.90 0.36 12.26
N ASP A 19 11.80 0.83 13.14
CA ASP A 19 11.49 1.01 14.56
C ASP A 19 10.55 2.20 14.77
N ARG A 20 9.38 1.89 15.36
CA ARG A 20 8.30 2.82 15.67
C ARG A 20 8.73 4.00 16.53
N HIS A 21 9.75 3.85 17.38
CA HIS A 21 10.21 4.89 18.29
C HIS A 21 11.31 5.77 17.70
N PHE A 22 11.87 5.37 16.57
CA PHE A 22 13.00 6.02 15.92
C PHE A 22 12.59 6.81 14.68
N CYS A 23 11.84 6.17 13.79
CA CYS A 23 11.39 6.71 12.51
C CYS A 23 9.87 6.60 12.39
N SER A 24 9.25 7.66 11.88
CA SER A 24 7.88 7.61 11.38
C SER A 24 7.94 7.52 9.86
N PRO A 25 7.28 6.54 9.23
CA PRO A 25 7.17 6.52 7.77
C PRO A 25 6.53 7.83 7.29
N ILE A 26 7.18 8.51 6.34
CA ILE A 26 6.56 9.63 5.63
C ILE A 26 5.67 8.99 4.58
N VAL A 27 4.45 8.68 5.00
CA VAL A 27 3.38 8.44 4.06
C VAL A 27 2.82 9.81 3.74
N ASP A 28 2.95 10.26 2.48
CA ASP A 28 2.27 11.48 2.06
C ASP A 28 0.81 11.36 2.48
N THR A 29 0.36 12.25 3.36
CA THR A 29 -0.98 12.23 3.94
C THR A 29 -2.06 12.29 2.85
N GLU A 30 -1.72 12.89 1.71
CA GLU A 30 -2.51 12.90 0.48
C GLU A 30 -2.65 11.51 -0.17
N ALA A 31 -1.59 10.69 -0.18
CA ALA A 31 -1.62 9.34 -0.71
C ALA A 31 -2.42 8.39 0.19
N VAL A 32 -2.36 8.57 1.52
CA VAL A 32 -3.22 7.82 2.46
C VAL A 32 -4.69 8.25 2.32
N ALA A 33 -4.95 9.54 2.15
CA ALA A 33 -6.31 10.04 1.92
C ALA A 33 -6.86 9.58 0.56
N ALA A 34 -6.02 9.48 -0.47
CA ALA A 34 -6.39 8.92 -1.77
C ALA A 34 -6.70 7.41 -1.66
N LYS A 35 -5.81 6.62 -1.04
CA LYS A 35 -6.06 5.19 -0.78
C LYS A 35 -7.34 4.97 0.04
N ALA A 36 -7.62 5.81 1.05
CA ALA A 36 -8.84 5.72 1.86
C ALA A 36 -10.11 6.05 1.06
N LYS A 37 -10.06 7.04 0.15
CA LYS A 37 -11.16 7.36 -0.76
C LYS A 37 -11.40 6.23 -1.76
N ASP A 38 -10.35 5.66 -2.32
CA ASP A 38 -10.44 4.54 -3.26
C ASP A 38 -11.02 3.29 -2.59
N GLU A 39 -10.63 3.02 -1.34
CA GLU A 39 -11.18 1.90 -0.58
C GLU A 39 -12.67 2.12 -0.20
N ALA A 40 -13.06 3.36 0.11
CA ALA A 40 -14.46 3.71 0.34
C ALA A 40 -15.31 3.54 -0.93
N MET A 41 -14.82 4.06 -2.07
CA MET A 41 -15.47 3.89 -3.37
C MET A 41 -15.58 2.42 -3.78
N ALA A 42 -14.54 1.61 -3.53
CA ALA A 42 -14.57 0.17 -3.82
C ALA A 42 -15.65 -0.56 -3.00
N ARG A 43 -15.81 -0.23 -1.71
CA ARG A 43 -16.85 -0.81 -0.85
C ARG A 43 -18.26 -0.43 -1.30
N GLU A 44 -18.45 0.80 -1.77
CA GLU A 44 -19.72 1.25 -2.34
C GLU A 44 -20.02 0.51 -3.65
N ILE A 45 -19.04 0.38 -4.54
CA ILE A 45 -19.16 -0.37 -5.79
C ILE A 45 -19.51 -1.84 -5.51
N GLU A 46 -18.91 -2.46 -4.49
CA GLU A 46 -19.20 -3.85 -4.13
C GLU A 46 -20.65 -4.02 -3.60
N LYS A 47 -21.14 -3.08 -2.78
CA LYS A 47 -22.55 -3.09 -2.34
C LYS A 47 -23.51 -2.94 -3.51
N VAL A 48 -23.26 -1.98 -4.41
CA VAL A 48 -24.10 -1.74 -5.59
C VAL A 48 -24.10 -2.95 -6.52
N LYS A 49 -22.95 -3.63 -6.70
CA LYS A 49 -22.87 -4.87 -7.47
C LYS A 49 -23.71 -5.98 -6.84
N LYS A 50 -23.62 -6.19 -5.52
CA LYS A 50 -24.42 -7.18 -4.79
C LYS A 50 -25.92 -6.91 -4.90
N GLU A 51 -26.34 -5.66 -4.71
CA GLU A 51 -27.75 -5.26 -4.84
C GLU A 51 -28.28 -5.44 -6.27
N TYR A 52 -27.46 -5.13 -7.27
CA TYR A 52 -27.82 -5.31 -8.68
C TYR A 52 -27.95 -6.80 -9.03
N GLU A 53 -27.00 -7.62 -8.62
CA GLU A 53 -27.02 -9.07 -8.84
C GLU A 53 -28.22 -9.73 -8.16
N GLU A 54 -28.53 -9.37 -6.91
CA GLU A 54 -29.69 -9.91 -6.20
C GLU A 54 -31.01 -9.48 -6.86
N LYS A 55 -31.11 -8.22 -7.32
CA LYS A 55 -32.30 -7.73 -8.04
C LYS A 55 -32.47 -8.40 -9.39
N GLN A 56 -31.38 -8.70 -10.10
CA GLN A 56 -31.42 -9.46 -11.35
C GLN A 56 -31.83 -10.91 -11.11
N GLN A 57 -31.28 -11.58 -10.09
CA GLN A 57 -31.66 -12.94 -9.73
C GLN A 57 -33.13 -13.04 -9.31
N ARG A 58 -33.63 -12.08 -8.52
CA ARG A 58 -35.05 -12.01 -8.15
C ARG A 58 -35.98 -11.80 -9.36
N LYS A 59 -35.55 -11.03 -10.38
CA LYS A 59 -36.32 -10.89 -11.63
C LYS A 59 -36.33 -12.19 -12.41
N LYS A 60 -35.15 -12.78 -12.66
CA LYS A 60 -35.01 -14.07 -13.34
C LYS A 60 -35.82 -15.18 -12.67
N ASN A 61 -35.82 -15.25 -11.34
CA ASN A 61 -36.62 -16.23 -10.59
C ASN A 61 -38.12 -15.99 -10.74
N LYS A 62 -38.58 -14.73 -10.68
CA LYS A 62 -40.00 -14.38 -10.88
C LYS A 62 -40.48 -14.65 -12.30
N ASP A 63 -39.63 -14.40 -13.29
CA ASP A 63 -39.96 -14.66 -14.70
C ASP A 63 -40.00 -16.17 -14.97
N ALA A 64 -39.06 -16.94 -14.41
CA ALA A 64 -39.05 -18.40 -14.50
C ALA A 64 -40.23 -19.06 -13.75
N GLU A 65 -40.71 -18.47 -12.65
CA GLU A 65 -41.87 -18.99 -11.91
C GLU A 65 -43.17 -18.73 -12.67
N LYS A 66 -43.36 -17.54 -13.24
CA LYS A 66 -44.51 -17.20 -14.10
C LYS A 66 -44.55 -18.03 -15.39
N GLU A 67 -43.40 -18.39 -15.94
CA GLU A 67 -43.32 -19.25 -17.13
C GLU A 67 -43.68 -20.71 -16.81
N LYS A 68 -43.37 -21.19 -15.59
CA LYS A 68 -43.81 -22.51 -15.09
C LYS A 68 -45.30 -22.53 -14.74
N GLU A 69 -45.85 -21.45 -14.20
CA GLU A 69 -47.28 -21.34 -13.88
C GLU A 69 -48.15 -21.30 -15.15
N LYS A 70 -47.75 -20.55 -16.19
CA LYS A 70 -48.43 -20.55 -17.50
C LYS A 70 -48.37 -21.89 -18.23
N LYS A 71 -47.44 -22.79 -17.87
CA LYS A 71 -47.34 -24.14 -18.43
C LYS A 71 -48.26 -25.17 -17.76
N ASN A 72 -48.90 -24.83 -16.63
CA ASN A 72 -49.77 -25.74 -15.87
C ASN A 72 -51.28 -25.49 -16.09
N ASP A 73 -51.67 -24.43 -16.80
CA ASP A 73 -53.09 -24.07 -17.03
C ASP A 73 -53.54 -24.23 -18.49
N ASP A 74 -52.64 -24.67 -19.40
CA ASP A 74 -53.05 -25.05 -20.76
C ASP A 74 -53.05 -26.56 -20.94
N ASN A 75 -54.19 -27.01 -21.46
CA ASN A 75 -54.72 -28.35 -21.43
C ASN A 75 -53.83 -29.36 -22.17
N LYS A 76 -53.79 -30.58 -21.63
CA LYS A 76 -53.86 -31.87 -22.36
C LYS A 76 -53.74 -31.77 -23.89
N ASP A 77 -52.73 -32.46 -24.41
CA ASP A 77 -52.54 -32.88 -25.81
C ASP A 77 -51.51 -32.07 -26.64
N LYS A 78 -50.22 -32.41 -26.50
CA LYS A 78 -49.46 -33.04 -27.60
C LYS A 78 -48.01 -33.31 -27.20
N GLU A 79 -47.59 -34.52 -27.56
CA GLU A 79 -46.22 -34.99 -27.55
C GLU A 79 -45.26 -34.09 -28.35
N LYS A 80 -44.01 -34.13 -27.87
CA LYS A 80 -42.72 -33.92 -28.56
C LYS A 80 -42.23 -32.49 -28.76
N ASP A 81 -40.96 -32.39 -28.37
CA ASP A 81 -39.95 -31.41 -28.78
C ASP A 81 -39.97 -30.07 -28.04
N ASP A 82 -39.23 -30.00 -26.92
CA ASP A 82 -38.13 -29.04 -26.80
C ASP A 82 -37.31 -29.29 -25.52
N LYS A 83 -36.27 -30.12 -25.63
CA LYS A 83 -35.31 -30.43 -24.55
C LYS A 83 -33.95 -29.78 -24.78
N SER A 84 -33.86 -28.75 -25.63
CA SER A 84 -32.59 -28.25 -26.14
C SER A 84 -32.11 -26.89 -25.57
N ALA A 85 -32.99 -26.08 -24.96
CA ALA A 85 -32.64 -24.70 -24.60
C ALA A 85 -32.06 -24.50 -23.18
N THR A 86 -32.35 -25.38 -22.21
CA THR A 86 -31.98 -25.15 -20.79
C THR A 86 -30.57 -25.60 -20.42
N LYS A 87 -29.89 -26.40 -21.24
CA LYS A 87 -28.53 -26.90 -20.94
C LYS A 87 -27.38 -26.01 -21.44
N LYS A 88 -27.62 -25.05 -22.33
CA LYS A 88 -26.56 -24.20 -22.92
C LYS A 88 -26.17 -22.99 -22.06
N GLY A 89 -27.06 -22.46 -21.22
CA GLY A 89 -26.78 -21.28 -20.40
C GLY A 89 -25.88 -21.54 -19.18
N ASP A 90 -25.92 -22.74 -18.60
CA ASP A 90 -25.18 -23.09 -17.38
C ASP A 90 -23.67 -23.35 -17.66
N GLU A 91 -23.29 -23.77 -18.88
CA GLU A 91 -21.88 -23.92 -19.25
C GLU A 91 -21.20 -22.58 -19.56
N GLU A 92 -21.88 -21.65 -20.23
CA GLU A 92 -21.33 -20.32 -20.52
C GLU A 92 -21.16 -19.48 -19.24
N ASP A 93 -22.13 -19.49 -18.32
CA ASP A 93 -22.03 -18.77 -17.05
C ASP A 93 -20.90 -19.34 -16.15
N LYS A 94 -20.73 -20.68 -16.10
CA LYS A 94 -19.61 -21.30 -15.37
C LYS A 94 -18.25 -20.97 -15.98
N LYS A 95 -18.16 -20.91 -17.31
CA LYS A 95 -16.91 -20.57 -18.00
C LYS A 95 -16.54 -19.10 -17.78
N MET A 96 -17.54 -18.22 -17.76
CA MET A 96 -17.35 -16.79 -17.51
C MET A 96 -17.05 -16.46 -16.04
N GLN A 97 -17.58 -17.24 -15.08
CA GLN A 97 -17.18 -17.17 -13.67
C GLN A 97 -15.73 -17.63 -13.46
N LYS A 98 -15.34 -18.76 -14.05
CA LYS A 98 -13.97 -19.28 -13.94
C LYS A 98 -12.93 -18.33 -14.54
N GLU A 99 -13.22 -17.74 -15.70
CA GLU A 99 -12.35 -16.72 -16.32
C GLU A 99 -12.24 -15.43 -15.47
N ARG A 100 -13.28 -15.09 -14.69
CA ARG A 100 -13.21 -13.97 -13.73
C ARG A 100 -12.40 -14.32 -12.50
N ASP A 101 -12.59 -15.51 -11.93
CA ASP A 101 -11.87 -15.96 -10.73
C ASP A 101 -10.38 -16.14 -11.00
N ASP A 102 -10.01 -16.74 -12.14
CA ASP A 102 -8.62 -16.88 -12.58
C ASP A 102 -7.95 -15.50 -12.78
N LYS A 103 -8.71 -14.52 -13.29
CA LYS A 103 -8.22 -13.15 -13.46
C LYS A 103 -8.07 -12.43 -12.12
N ILE A 104 -8.98 -12.65 -11.16
CA ILE A 104 -8.89 -12.10 -9.80
C ILE A 104 -7.72 -12.73 -9.03
N GLU A 105 -7.46 -14.03 -9.16
CA GLU A 105 -6.29 -14.69 -8.58
C GLU A 105 -4.98 -14.18 -9.18
N SER A 106 -4.94 -13.95 -10.50
CA SER A 106 -3.77 -13.37 -11.16
C SER A 106 -3.45 -11.96 -10.64
N ILE A 107 -4.47 -11.15 -10.37
CA ILE A 107 -4.33 -9.80 -9.81
C ILE A 107 -3.90 -9.87 -8.35
N LYS A 108 -4.51 -10.74 -7.53
CA LYS A 108 -4.10 -10.95 -6.11
C LYS A 108 -2.64 -11.39 -5.97
N LYS A 109 -2.15 -12.24 -6.87
CA LYS A 109 -0.76 -12.72 -6.84
C LYS A 109 0.25 -11.65 -7.27
N SER A 110 -0.18 -10.67 -8.08
CA SER A 110 0.65 -9.52 -8.45
C SER A 110 0.79 -8.49 -7.32
N THR A 111 -0.18 -8.41 -6.41
CA THR A 111 -0.21 -7.43 -5.31
C THR A 111 0.54 -7.86 -4.04
N THR A 112 0.99 -9.11 -3.91
CA THR A 112 1.66 -9.61 -2.69
C THR A 112 3.18 -9.41 -2.66
N SER A 113 3.76 -8.77 -3.68
CA SER A 113 5.23 -8.65 -3.83
C SER A 113 5.77 -7.21 -3.85
N SER A 114 4.91 -6.19 -3.78
CA SER A 114 5.35 -4.85 -3.42
C SER A 114 5.35 -4.75 -1.90
N ASP A 115 6.53 -4.74 -1.29
CA ASP A 115 6.72 -4.19 0.06
C ASP A 115 6.06 -2.79 0.09
N ASP A 116 4.79 -2.70 0.52
CA ASP A 116 4.03 -1.45 0.73
C ASP A 116 4.55 -0.70 1.96
N SER A 117 5.78 -1.03 2.40
CA SER A 117 6.50 -0.32 3.44
C SER A 117 6.97 1.02 2.88
N PRO A 118 6.64 2.14 3.53
CA PRO A 118 6.98 3.47 3.03
C PRO A 118 8.49 3.59 2.78
N ARG A 119 8.88 3.92 1.54
CA ARG A 119 10.30 4.01 1.16
C ARG A 119 11.01 5.24 1.73
N VAL A 120 10.25 6.18 2.27
CA VAL A 120 10.73 7.44 2.84
C VAL A 120 10.31 7.51 4.30
N PHE A 121 11.26 7.82 5.19
CA PHE A 121 11.05 7.88 6.64
C PHE A 121 11.48 9.23 7.19
N ALA A 122 10.68 9.79 8.10
CA ALA A 122 11.01 10.96 8.90
C ALA A 122 11.60 10.47 10.22
N LEU A 123 12.77 11.00 10.56
CA LEU A 123 13.34 10.80 11.89
C LEU A 123 12.51 11.53 12.94
N HIS A 124 12.32 10.92 14.10
CA HIS A 124 11.70 11.61 15.22
C HIS A 124 12.57 12.79 15.70
N LYS A 125 11.92 13.82 16.26
CA LYS A 125 12.52 15.12 16.59
C LYS A 125 13.82 15.02 17.39
N ASN A 126 13.86 14.17 18.42
CA ASN A 126 15.03 14.02 19.29
C ASN A 126 16.24 13.47 18.52
N PHE A 127 16.03 12.40 17.75
CA PHE A 127 17.08 11.80 16.95
C PHE A 127 17.55 12.72 15.82
N TYR A 128 16.63 13.50 15.24
CA TYR A 128 16.97 14.48 14.22
C TYR A 128 17.88 15.56 14.80
N GLN A 129 17.52 16.12 15.95
CA GLN A 129 18.35 17.10 16.66
C GLN A 129 19.72 16.53 17.00
N MET A 130 19.79 15.32 17.56
CA MET A 130 21.06 14.64 17.85
C MET A 130 21.94 14.49 16.60
N ARG A 131 21.35 14.16 15.44
CA ARG A 131 22.09 14.06 14.17
C ARG A 131 22.69 15.41 13.77
N ILE A 132 21.90 16.48 13.86
CA ILE A 132 22.37 17.84 13.53
C ILE A 132 23.46 18.30 14.52
N ASP A 133 23.28 18.05 15.80
CA ASP A 133 24.26 18.38 16.84
C ASP A 133 25.56 17.61 16.63
N ARG A 134 25.49 16.32 16.29
CA ARG A 134 26.67 15.51 15.96
C ARG A 134 27.44 16.09 14.78
N MET A 135 26.76 16.51 13.72
CA MET A 135 27.40 17.13 12.55
C MET A 135 28.05 18.46 12.90
N ARG A 136 27.34 19.35 13.61
CA ARG A 136 27.88 20.64 14.08
C ARG A 136 29.06 20.45 15.02
N ASN A 137 28.97 19.52 15.96
CA ASN A 137 30.06 19.23 16.90
C ASN A 137 31.28 18.64 16.19
N ALA A 138 31.08 17.77 15.20
CA ALA A 138 32.17 17.25 14.39
C ALA A 138 32.88 18.35 13.59
N GLU A 139 32.13 19.29 13.01
CA GLU A 139 32.69 20.44 12.30
C GLU A 139 33.44 21.39 13.24
N MET A 140 32.84 21.76 14.38
CA MET A 140 33.48 22.59 15.39
C MET A 140 34.75 21.94 15.93
N ALA A 141 34.74 20.62 16.19
CA ALA A 141 35.90 19.88 16.64
C ALA A 141 37.01 19.87 15.56
N ARG A 142 36.66 19.70 14.28
CA ARG A 142 37.63 19.79 13.17
C ARG A 142 38.27 21.19 13.11
N ARG A 143 37.46 22.24 13.17
CA ARG A 143 37.96 23.64 13.17
C ARG A 143 38.81 23.94 14.41
N ASN A 144 38.41 23.46 15.57
CA ASN A 144 39.16 23.66 16.81
C ASN A 144 40.51 22.92 16.76
N ARG A 145 40.55 21.70 16.22
CA ARG A 145 41.82 20.98 15.99
C ARG A 145 42.76 21.73 15.07
N GLN A 146 42.25 22.32 13.99
CA GLN A 146 43.07 23.16 13.09
C GLN A 146 43.62 24.38 13.81
N ARG A 147 42.79 25.09 14.58
CA ARG A 147 43.22 26.25 15.37
C ARG A 147 44.28 25.87 16.42
N LEU A 148 44.12 24.75 17.11
CA LEU A 148 45.10 24.28 18.10
C LEU A 148 46.44 23.84 17.48
N GLN A 149 46.47 23.53 16.18
CA GLN A 149 47.72 23.28 15.46
C GLN A 149 48.49 24.57 15.15
N ASP A 150 47.83 25.74 15.21
CA ASP A 150 48.50 27.02 14.98
C ASP A 150 49.33 27.42 16.22
N PRO A 151 50.67 27.50 16.11
CA PRO A 151 51.54 27.83 17.24
C PRO A 151 51.37 29.28 17.71
N SER A 152 50.81 30.15 16.87
CA SER A 152 50.50 31.54 17.20
C SER A 152 49.21 31.71 18.00
N LEU A 153 48.42 30.65 18.20
CA LEU A 153 47.17 30.72 18.97
C LEU A 153 47.44 30.87 20.47
N PHE A 154 48.55 30.36 20.96
CA PHE A 154 48.90 30.41 22.37
C PHE A 154 49.69 31.69 22.68
N PRO A 155 49.34 32.43 23.74
CA PRO A 155 50.13 33.58 24.17
C PRO A 155 51.51 33.12 24.63
N SER A 156 52.55 33.89 24.30
CA SER A 156 53.90 33.63 24.78
C SER A 156 53.95 33.78 26.30
N VAL A 157 54.62 32.84 26.98
CA VAL A 157 54.81 32.90 28.43
C VAL A 157 55.64 34.14 28.79
N PRO A 158 55.24 34.93 29.81
CA PRO A 158 56.02 36.08 30.25
C PRO A 158 57.41 35.65 30.72
N THR A 159 58.46 36.14 30.06
CA THR A 159 59.84 36.01 30.55
C THR A 159 60.04 37.07 31.62
N GLY A 160 59.81 36.71 32.89
CA GLY A 160 60.06 37.56 34.04
C GLY A 160 61.55 37.88 34.15
N GLY A 161 61.97 38.97 33.52
CA GLY A 161 63.22 39.65 33.83
C GLY A 161 62.99 40.55 35.03
N LEU A 162 63.47 40.11 36.20
CA LEU A 162 63.85 41.01 37.30
C LEU A 162 65.25 41.56 37.02
#